data_AF-A0A314Z598-F1
#
_entry.id   AF-A0A314Z598-F1
#
_cell.length_a   1.000
_cell.length_b   1.000
_cell.length_c   1.000
_cell.angle_alpha   90.00
_cell.angle_beta   90.00
_cell.angle_gamma   90.00
#
_symmetry.space_group_name_H-M   'P 1'
#
loop_
_entity.id
_entity.type
_entity.pdbx_description
1 polymer ?
#
loop_
_entity_poly.entity_id
_entity_poly.type
_entity_poly.pdbx_seq_one_letter_code
_entity_poly.pdbx_strand_id
1 'polypeptide(L)'
;MATRAVSADASVAEVLNGRNYVDWSVLVKTYLLAQDLWDVVEEDEEEEEADDKFKAWRKKNATALHTIQILCGQEAFSLIRNTTSAKRAWDTLAEKFKPKPSKSPVQILNLIKQPPGYYNDFHQYQPLFDAVWSGDWNKANEFLTLHPDAIRARYPYSNKTALYMATELEHEHIVEKLVQLMSEEDLELTDTGGWTALSVAANRGNLKMVESMVRKNKKILSIPTGNRNMTPILLASLSEQWDVVHYLYSVTPLQDLVPEKGPYGSTLLRSLIIGMKFGIALKLIQRCPQLVFTKGHYESFPMTGFMPSAFPSGIRLKFWQRWIYNC
;
A
#
# COMPACT_ATOMS: atom_id res chain seq x y z
N MET A 1 -51.53 10.07 5.42
CA MET A 1 -50.08 10.27 5.19
C MET A 1 -49.38 10.21 6.53
N ALA A 2 -48.69 9.12 6.82
CA ALA A 2 -47.71 9.07 7.90
C ALA A 2 -46.49 8.38 7.30
N THR A 3 -45.53 9.19 6.87
CA THR A 3 -44.23 8.79 6.35
C THR A 3 -43.48 8.04 7.44
N ARG A 4 -43.26 6.75 7.21
CA ARG A 4 -42.42 5.88 8.02
C ARG A 4 -40.98 6.39 7.88
N ALA A 5 -40.46 7.00 8.94
CA ALA A 5 -39.06 7.43 8.98
C ALA A 5 -38.18 6.18 8.88
N VAL A 6 -37.47 6.07 7.75
CA VAL A 6 -36.42 5.08 7.55
C VAL A 6 -35.25 5.53 8.42
N SER A 7 -34.95 4.75 9.46
CA SER A 7 -33.70 4.89 10.22
C SER A 7 -32.55 4.73 9.24
N ALA A 8 -31.71 5.76 9.10
CA ALA A 8 -30.53 5.71 8.25
C ALA A 8 -29.53 4.72 8.85
N ASP A 9 -29.59 3.47 8.38
CA ASP A 9 -28.62 2.45 8.72
C ASP A 9 -27.21 2.95 8.39
N ALA A 10 -26.34 2.91 9.39
CA ALA A 10 -24.91 3.20 9.36
C ALA A 10 -24.15 2.19 8.48
N SER A 11 -24.48 2.18 7.19
CA SER A 11 -24.08 1.16 6.22
C SER A 11 -22.87 1.56 5.36
N VAL A 12 -22.15 2.64 5.71
CA VAL A 12 -20.97 3.09 4.96
C VAL A 12 -19.85 3.59 5.87
N ALA A 13 -19.61 2.94 7.01
CA ALA A 13 -18.38 3.15 7.77
C ALA A 13 -17.40 2.02 7.43
N GLU A 14 -16.28 2.35 6.79
CA GLU A 14 -15.20 1.38 6.58
C GLU A 14 -14.70 0.87 7.93
N VAL A 15 -14.52 -0.45 8.04
CA VAL A 15 -14.03 -1.11 9.27
C VAL A 15 -12.62 -0.62 9.60
N LEU A 16 -12.37 -0.33 10.88
CA LEU A 16 -11.07 0.11 11.38
C LEU A 16 -9.97 -0.91 11.05
N ASN A 17 -8.89 -0.43 10.45
CA ASN A 17 -7.69 -1.18 10.13
C ASN A 17 -6.44 -0.31 10.31
N GLY A 18 -5.26 -0.91 10.12
CA GLY A 18 -3.96 -0.24 10.33
C GLY A 18 -3.65 0.95 9.42
N ARG A 19 -4.53 1.34 8.49
CA ARG A 19 -4.29 2.44 7.53
C ARG A 19 -5.34 3.54 7.56
N ASN A 20 -6.52 3.31 8.14
CA ASN A 20 -7.64 4.23 8.08
C ASN A 20 -8.04 4.84 9.44
N TYR A 21 -7.22 4.71 10.49
CA TYR A 21 -7.55 5.22 11.82
C TYR A 21 -7.91 6.71 11.83
N VAL A 22 -7.21 7.54 11.05
CA VAL A 22 -7.47 8.99 11.01
C VAL A 22 -8.89 9.27 10.50
N ASP A 23 -9.23 8.75 9.33
CA ASP A 23 -10.55 8.94 8.72
C ASP A 23 -11.67 8.27 9.52
N TRP A 24 -11.43 7.04 10.01
CA TRP A 24 -12.35 6.32 10.89
C TRP A 24 -12.63 7.11 12.17
N SER A 25 -11.59 7.64 12.83
CA SER A 25 -11.74 8.37 14.09
C SER A 25 -12.54 9.66 13.92
N VAL A 26 -12.42 10.34 12.77
CA VAL A 26 -13.23 11.52 12.44
C VAL A 26 -14.70 11.13 12.29
N LEU A 27 -15.00 10.08 11.51
CA LEU A 27 -16.38 9.64 11.27
C LEU A 27 -17.07 9.19 12.56
N VAL A 28 -16.39 8.38 13.38
CA VAL A 28 -16.96 7.90 14.65
C VAL A 28 -17.11 9.04 15.65
N LYS A 29 -16.15 9.97 15.74
CA LYS A 29 -16.26 11.17 16.57
C LYS A 29 -17.45 12.03 16.14
N THR A 30 -17.62 12.29 14.84
CA THR A 30 -18.76 13.05 14.32
C THR A 30 -20.09 12.38 14.64
N TYR A 31 -20.17 11.05 14.54
CA TYR A 31 -21.36 10.30 14.93
C TYR A 31 -21.67 10.41 16.43
N LEU A 32 -20.67 10.24 17.29
CA LEU A 32 -20.84 10.36 18.74
C LEU A 32 -21.24 11.79 19.16
N LEU A 33 -20.66 12.82 18.52
CA LEU A 33 -21.07 14.21 18.71
C LEU A 33 -22.54 14.43 18.31
N ALA A 34 -22.97 13.88 17.17
CA ALA A 34 -24.36 13.98 16.73
C ALA A 34 -25.36 13.30 17.67
N GLN A 35 -24.92 12.35 18.49
CA GLN A 35 -25.73 11.62 19.46
C GLN A 35 -25.56 12.14 20.90
N ASP A 36 -24.82 13.24 21.11
CA ASP A 36 -24.51 13.79 22.44
C ASP A 36 -23.79 12.78 23.36
N LEU A 37 -22.88 11.99 22.78
CA LEU A 37 -22.13 10.90 23.44
C LEU A 37 -20.62 11.12 23.51
N TRP A 38 -20.09 12.25 23.01
CA TRP A 38 -18.64 12.47 22.94
C TRP A 38 -18.02 12.90 24.29
N ASP A 39 -18.81 13.54 25.15
CA ASP A 39 -18.44 13.98 26.51
C ASP A 39 -17.80 12.85 27.33
N VAL A 40 -18.42 11.67 27.34
CA VAL A 40 -17.95 10.48 28.09
C VAL A 40 -16.70 9.80 27.49
N VAL A 41 -16.27 10.22 26.29
CA VAL A 41 -15.04 9.73 25.64
C VAL A 41 -13.87 10.68 25.93
N GLU A 42 -14.15 11.97 26.18
CA GLU A 42 -13.15 13.00 26.44
C GLU A 42 -12.81 13.12 27.93
N GLU A 43 -13.80 13.04 28.81
CA GLU A 43 -13.65 13.21 30.25
C GLU A 43 -13.29 11.89 30.97
N ASP A 44 -12.57 11.99 32.09
CA ASP A 44 -12.24 10.83 32.94
C ASP A 44 -13.47 10.36 33.73
N GLU A 45 -13.47 9.10 34.18
CA GLU A 45 -14.59 8.48 34.91
C GLU A 45 -15.02 9.37 36.10
N GLU A 46 -16.28 9.83 36.12
CA GLU A 46 -16.83 10.52 37.30
C GLU A 46 -16.91 9.53 38.47
N GLU A 47 -16.39 9.90 39.65
CA GLU A 47 -16.46 9.08 40.87
C GLU A 47 -17.92 8.89 41.33
N GLU A 48 -18.21 7.73 41.91
CA GLU A 48 -19.55 7.33 42.33
C GLU A 48 -20.13 8.28 43.39
N GLU A 49 -20.92 9.25 42.95
CA GLU A 49 -21.97 9.83 43.79
C GLU A 49 -23.34 9.33 43.34
N ALA A 50 -24.19 9.02 44.33
CA ALA A 50 -25.56 8.58 44.14
C ALA A 50 -26.42 9.77 43.69
N ASP A 51 -26.21 10.22 42.47
CA ASP A 51 -26.94 11.30 41.83
C ASP A 51 -27.49 10.85 40.46
N ASP A 52 -28.63 11.40 40.06
CA ASP A 52 -29.27 11.13 38.77
C ASP A 52 -28.31 11.44 37.60
N LYS A 53 -27.36 12.35 37.83
CA LYS A 53 -26.26 12.68 36.92
C LYS A 53 -25.34 11.48 36.62
N PHE A 54 -24.93 10.72 37.64
CA PHE A 54 -24.06 9.53 37.45
C PHE A 54 -24.79 8.43 36.66
N LYS A 55 -26.10 8.28 36.87
CA LYS A 55 -26.92 7.34 36.10
C LYS A 55 -27.03 7.75 34.63
N ALA A 56 -27.17 9.04 34.35
CA ALA A 56 -27.18 9.57 32.99
C ALA A 56 -25.82 9.37 32.30
N TRP A 57 -24.72 9.65 33.01
CA TRP A 57 -23.36 9.42 32.53
C TRP A 57 -23.11 7.94 32.20
N ARG A 58 -23.48 7.00 33.09
CA ARG A 58 -23.31 5.56 32.82
C ARG A 58 -24.04 5.10 31.57
N LYS A 59 -25.23 5.64 31.32
CA LYS A 59 -26.01 5.34 30.10
C LYS A 59 -25.32 5.88 28.85
N LYS A 60 -24.80 7.11 28.90
CA LYS A 60 -24.03 7.70 27.80
C LYS A 60 -22.75 6.89 27.53
N ASN A 61 -21.97 6.58 28.56
CA ASN A 61 -20.75 5.77 28.45
C ASN A 61 -21.03 4.38 27.83
N ALA A 62 -22.06 3.68 28.29
CA ALA A 62 -22.43 2.38 27.72
C ALA A 62 -22.83 2.47 26.23
N THR A 63 -23.56 3.53 25.86
CA THR A 63 -24.02 3.75 24.48
C THR A 63 -22.85 4.12 23.55
N ALA A 64 -21.95 4.99 24.02
CA ALA A 64 -20.73 5.35 23.31
C ALA A 64 -19.81 4.12 23.11
N LEU A 65 -19.61 3.33 24.17
CA LEU A 65 -18.81 2.11 24.12
C LEU A 65 -19.38 1.09 23.12
N HIS A 66 -20.69 0.85 23.17
CA HIS A 66 -21.35 -0.09 22.25
C HIS A 66 -21.21 0.36 20.79
N THR A 67 -21.35 1.66 20.54
CA THR A 67 -21.16 2.27 19.21
C THR A 67 -19.74 2.04 18.70
N ILE A 68 -18.72 2.30 19.53
CA ILE A 68 -17.32 2.08 19.19
C ILE A 68 -17.06 0.60 18.87
N GLN A 69 -17.61 -0.32 19.66
CA GLN A 69 -17.45 -1.76 19.49
C GLN A 69 -18.06 -2.27 18.17
N ILE A 70 -19.20 -1.74 17.75
CA ILE A 70 -19.81 -2.08 16.46
C ILE A 70 -18.97 -1.54 15.30
N LEU A 71 -18.50 -0.30 15.40
CA LEU A 71 -17.85 0.41 14.29
C LEU A 71 -16.36 0.06 14.12
N CYS A 72 -15.69 -0.48 15.14
CA CYS A 72 -14.28 -0.85 15.05
C CYS A 72 -14.04 -2.18 14.31
N GLY A 73 -15.06 -3.02 14.18
CA GLY A 73 -14.98 -4.35 13.56
C GLY A 73 -14.18 -5.37 14.36
N GLN A 74 -14.16 -6.62 13.87
CA GLN A 74 -13.81 -7.80 14.67
C GLN A 74 -12.37 -7.81 15.21
N GLU A 75 -11.40 -7.37 14.40
CA GLU A 75 -9.99 -7.37 14.79
C GLU A 75 -9.71 -6.34 15.89
N ALA A 76 -10.18 -5.11 15.73
CA ALA A 76 -10.04 -4.06 16.72
C ALA A 76 -10.90 -4.31 17.97
N PHE A 77 -12.09 -4.93 17.82
CA PHE A 77 -12.96 -5.31 18.94
C PHE A 77 -12.25 -6.23 19.93
N SER A 78 -11.42 -7.16 19.42
CA SER A 78 -10.67 -8.09 20.28
C SER A 78 -9.78 -7.39 21.31
N LEU A 79 -9.33 -6.16 21.04
CA LEU A 79 -8.47 -5.35 21.90
C LEU A 79 -9.26 -4.62 23.00
N ILE A 80 -10.52 -4.29 22.75
CA ILE A 80 -11.35 -3.50 23.66
C ILE A 80 -12.48 -4.31 24.33
N ARG A 81 -12.61 -5.60 24.02
CA ARG A 81 -13.71 -6.48 24.46
C ARG A 81 -13.96 -6.53 25.98
N ASN A 82 -12.92 -6.28 26.78
CA ASN A 82 -12.97 -6.35 28.24
C ASN A 82 -13.10 -4.97 28.90
N THR A 83 -13.15 -3.89 28.11
CA THR A 83 -13.19 -2.55 28.65
C THR A 83 -14.64 -2.15 28.97
N THR A 84 -14.81 -1.39 30.05
CA THR A 84 -16.11 -0.89 30.52
C THR A 84 -16.30 0.61 30.27
N SER A 85 -15.26 1.28 29.77
CA SER A 85 -15.21 2.71 29.52
C SER A 85 -15.04 3.00 28.03
N ALA A 86 -15.91 3.86 27.48
CA ALA A 86 -15.83 4.32 26.11
C ALA A 86 -14.51 5.07 25.84
N LYS A 87 -14.06 5.87 26.81
CA LYS A 87 -12.73 6.52 26.78
C LYS A 87 -11.59 5.51 26.70
N ARG A 88 -11.56 4.51 27.60
CA ARG A 88 -10.53 3.46 27.56
C ARG A 88 -10.55 2.69 26.24
N ALA A 89 -11.73 2.42 25.68
CA ALA A 89 -11.85 1.81 24.36
C ALA A 89 -11.20 2.70 23.29
N TRP A 90 -11.56 3.97 23.27
CA TRP A 90 -11.05 4.95 22.32
C TRP A 90 -9.53 5.10 22.38
N ASP A 91 -8.99 5.23 23.59
CA ASP A 91 -7.55 5.39 23.83
C ASP A 91 -6.76 4.13 23.44
N THR A 92 -7.28 2.93 23.74
CA THR A 92 -6.64 1.67 23.34
C THR A 92 -6.57 1.55 21.82
N LEU A 93 -7.65 1.93 21.12
CA LEU A 93 -7.67 1.96 19.66
C LEU A 93 -6.71 3.02 19.11
N ALA A 94 -6.65 4.20 19.74
CA ALA A 94 -5.70 5.24 19.40
C ALA A 94 -4.26 4.77 19.56
N GLU A 95 -3.90 4.15 20.66
CA GLU A 95 -2.54 3.66 20.90
C GLU A 95 -2.10 2.63 19.83
N LYS A 96 -3.03 1.76 19.43
CA LYS A 96 -2.74 0.66 18.51
C LYS A 96 -2.72 1.08 17.04
N PHE A 97 -3.69 1.90 16.62
CA PHE A 97 -3.96 2.18 15.21
C PHE A 97 -3.65 3.61 14.80
N LYS A 98 -3.51 4.56 15.74
CA LYS A 98 -3.07 5.91 15.40
C LYS A 98 -1.65 5.81 14.84
N PRO A 99 -1.38 6.38 13.66
CA PRO A 99 -0.04 6.40 13.10
C PRO A 99 0.90 7.03 14.12
N LYS A 100 1.84 6.25 14.66
CA LYS A 100 2.86 6.80 15.55
C LYS A 100 3.68 7.79 14.73
N PRO A 101 3.85 9.04 15.18
CA PRO A 101 4.70 9.97 14.47
C PRO A 101 6.10 9.34 14.39
N SER A 102 6.51 8.97 13.18
CA SER A 102 7.83 8.40 12.90
C SER A 102 8.95 9.44 13.00
N LYS A 103 8.68 10.59 13.64
CA LYS A 103 9.60 11.71 13.75
C LYS A 103 9.53 12.33 15.15
N SER A 104 10.71 12.46 15.77
CA SER A 104 10.92 13.05 17.11
C SER A 104 10.37 14.49 17.18
N PRO A 105 9.95 15.01 18.36
CA PRO A 105 9.57 16.42 18.54
C PRO A 105 10.64 17.41 18.05
N VAL A 106 11.92 17.01 18.06
CA VAL A 106 13.04 17.78 17.50
C VAL A 106 13.01 17.79 15.97
N GLN A 107 12.56 16.70 15.34
CA GLN A 107 12.34 16.65 13.89
C GLN A 107 11.07 17.41 13.48
N ILE A 108 10.02 17.42 14.32
CA ILE A 108 8.83 18.27 14.11
C ILE A 108 9.19 19.75 14.25
N LEU A 109 9.98 20.12 15.27
CA LEU A 109 10.51 21.47 15.40
C LEU A 109 11.46 21.83 14.25
N ASN A 110 12.23 20.89 13.72
CA ASN A 110 13.03 21.11 12.51
C ASN A 110 12.21 21.15 11.21
N LEU A 111 10.97 20.64 11.20
CA LEU A 111 9.99 20.83 10.12
C LEU A 111 9.32 22.21 10.22
N ILE A 112 9.02 22.68 11.44
CA ILE A 112 8.42 24.00 11.71
C ILE A 112 9.46 25.12 11.58
N LYS A 113 10.75 24.81 11.76
CA LYS A 113 11.89 25.73 11.56
C LYS A 113 12.49 25.68 10.15
N GLN A 114 11.89 24.96 9.19
CA GLN A 114 12.26 25.16 7.79
C GLN A 114 11.86 26.59 7.39
N PRO A 115 12.70 27.31 6.61
CA PRO A 115 12.41 28.69 6.23
C PRO A 115 11.05 28.78 5.52
N PRO A 116 10.39 29.95 5.53
CA PRO A 116 9.01 30.18 5.04
C PRO A 116 8.80 30.00 3.51
N GLY A 117 9.59 29.15 2.85
CA GLY A 117 9.45 28.77 1.44
C GLY A 117 8.75 27.41 1.20
N TYR A 118 8.68 26.51 2.19
CA TYR A 118 8.25 25.12 1.94
C TYR A 118 6.73 24.94 1.76
N TYR A 119 5.90 25.88 2.24
CA TYR A 119 4.44 25.84 2.05
C TYR A 119 3.96 26.59 0.79
N ASN A 120 4.83 27.36 0.13
CA ASN A 120 4.47 28.12 -1.08
C ASN A 120 4.62 27.30 -2.38
N ASP A 121 5.35 26.17 -2.35
CA ASP A 121 5.72 25.40 -3.54
C ASP A 121 4.58 24.47 -4.04
N PHE A 122 3.62 24.12 -3.17
CA PHE A 122 2.48 23.28 -3.58
C PHE A 122 1.55 24.00 -4.57
N HIS A 123 1.14 25.21 -4.23
CA HIS A 123 0.31 26.02 -5.13
C HIS A 123 1.01 26.30 -6.46
N GLN A 124 2.35 26.37 -6.44
CA GLN A 124 3.14 26.58 -7.63
C GLN A 124 2.97 25.43 -8.64
N TYR A 125 3.10 24.16 -8.21
CA TYR A 125 3.04 23.01 -9.13
C TYR A 125 1.66 22.37 -9.28
N GLN A 126 0.65 22.86 -8.55
CA GLN A 126 -0.71 22.34 -8.67
C GLN A 126 -1.24 22.29 -10.12
N PRO A 127 -1.01 23.29 -10.99
CA PRO A 127 -1.45 23.22 -12.39
C PRO A 127 -0.86 22.04 -13.17
N LEU A 128 0.40 21.66 -12.88
CA LEU A 128 1.01 20.47 -13.49
C LEU A 128 0.27 19.20 -13.08
N PHE A 129 -0.01 19.05 -11.79
CA PHE A 129 -0.69 17.87 -11.26
C PHE A 129 -2.15 17.79 -11.75
N ASP A 130 -2.87 18.91 -11.83
CA ASP A 130 -4.24 18.96 -12.36
C ASP A 130 -4.28 18.59 -13.85
N ALA A 131 -3.29 19.05 -14.64
CA ALA A 131 -3.16 18.68 -16.05
C ALA A 131 -2.86 17.20 -16.23
N VAL A 132 -1.94 16.64 -15.43
CA VAL A 132 -1.64 15.20 -15.43
C VAL A 132 -2.85 14.39 -14.99
N TRP A 133 -3.57 14.82 -13.95
CA TRP A 133 -4.77 14.16 -13.44
C TRP A 133 -5.90 14.10 -14.47
N SER A 134 -6.05 15.15 -15.26
CA SER A 134 -7.05 15.25 -16.32
C SER A 134 -6.62 14.62 -17.66
N GLY A 135 -5.38 14.15 -17.77
CA GLY A 135 -4.85 13.60 -19.01
C GLY A 135 -4.51 14.64 -20.09
N ASP A 136 -4.39 15.91 -19.73
CA ASP A 136 -4.12 17.03 -20.65
C ASP A 136 -2.61 17.28 -20.79
N TRP A 137 -1.96 16.52 -21.70
CA TRP A 137 -0.53 16.71 -21.97
C TRP A 137 -0.17 18.11 -22.44
N ASN A 138 -1.06 18.79 -23.18
CA ASN A 138 -0.73 20.12 -23.71
C ASN A 138 -0.55 21.12 -22.58
N LYS A 139 -1.47 21.13 -21.60
CA LYS A 139 -1.33 21.97 -20.40
C LYS A 139 -0.14 21.57 -19.53
N ALA A 140 0.09 20.26 -19.35
CA ALA A 140 1.24 19.79 -18.59
C ALA A 140 2.56 20.23 -19.24
N ASN A 141 2.67 20.10 -20.56
CA ASN A 141 3.85 20.49 -21.32
C ASN A 141 4.07 22.01 -21.35
N GLU A 142 3.01 22.79 -21.51
CA GLU A 142 3.08 24.26 -21.40
C GLU A 142 3.64 24.66 -20.04
N PHE A 143 3.10 24.09 -18.96
CA PHE A 143 3.56 24.35 -17.61
C PHE A 143 5.03 23.94 -17.40
N LEU A 144 5.43 22.75 -17.86
CA LEU A 144 6.82 22.27 -17.76
C LEU A 144 7.79 23.12 -18.60
N THR A 145 7.33 23.70 -19.71
CA THR A 145 8.14 24.61 -20.53
C THR A 145 8.42 25.92 -19.78
N LEU A 146 7.44 26.43 -19.03
CA LEU A 146 7.57 27.62 -18.21
C LEU A 146 8.33 27.37 -16.89
N HIS A 147 8.21 26.16 -16.35
CA HIS A 147 8.80 25.75 -15.07
C HIS A 147 9.51 24.39 -15.19
N PRO A 148 10.71 24.33 -15.81
CA PRO A 148 11.41 23.07 -16.04
C PRO A 148 11.68 22.25 -14.77
N ASP A 149 11.96 22.92 -13.65
CA ASP A 149 12.22 22.26 -12.35
C ASP A 149 10.99 21.49 -11.82
N ALA A 150 9.79 21.83 -12.30
CA ALA A 150 8.55 21.17 -11.91
C ALA A 150 8.49 19.70 -12.35
N ILE A 151 9.35 19.25 -13.27
CA ILE A 151 9.44 17.84 -13.65
C ILE A 151 9.77 16.92 -12.46
N ARG A 152 10.45 17.47 -11.42
CA ARG A 152 10.80 16.78 -10.17
C ARG A 152 9.85 17.11 -9.01
N ALA A 153 8.80 17.89 -9.26
CA ALA A 153 7.85 18.32 -8.25
C ALA A 153 7.24 17.13 -7.50
N ARG A 154 7.02 17.33 -6.19
CA ARG A 154 6.50 16.30 -5.28
C ARG A 154 5.13 16.72 -4.78
N TYR A 155 4.14 15.87 -5.02
CA TYR A 155 2.80 16.10 -4.50
C TYR A 155 2.81 15.98 -2.96
N PRO A 156 2.19 16.92 -2.23
CA PRO A 156 2.24 16.95 -0.78
C PRO A 156 1.78 15.64 -0.15
N TYR A 157 2.37 15.33 1.01
CA TYR A 157 2.09 14.16 1.86
C TYR A 157 2.37 12.77 1.24
N SER A 158 2.38 12.65 -0.09
CA SER A 158 2.60 11.40 -0.81
C SER A 158 3.94 11.34 -1.54
N ASN A 159 4.59 12.48 -1.80
CA ASN A 159 5.79 12.60 -2.64
C ASN A 159 5.64 12.02 -4.06
N LYS A 160 4.40 11.82 -4.54
CA LYS A 160 4.14 11.38 -5.92
C LYS A 160 4.62 12.44 -6.90
N THR A 161 5.35 12.03 -7.93
CA THR A 161 5.74 12.90 -9.06
C THR A 161 4.64 12.90 -10.13
N ALA A 162 4.74 13.82 -11.10
CA ALA A 162 3.88 13.80 -12.29
C ALA A 162 3.94 12.45 -13.02
N LEU A 163 5.15 11.86 -13.16
CA LEU A 163 5.33 10.54 -13.78
C LEU A 163 4.62 9.44 -12.99
N TYR A 164 4.69 9.46 -11.66
CA TYR A 164 3.97 8.51 -10.82
C TYR A 164 2.46 8.62 -11.07
N MET A 165 1.88 9.82 -11.00
CA MET A 165 0.43 10.00 -11.19
C MET A 165 -0.02 9.58 -12.58
N ALA A 166 0.69 9.98 -13.63
CA ALA A 166 0.40 9.57 -15.00
C ALA A 166 0.42 8.04 -15.15
N THR A 167 1.34 7.36 -14.44
CA THR A 167 1.42 5.90 -14.43
C THR A 167 0.25 5.28 -13.66
N GLU A 168 -0.11 5.84 -12.51
CA GLU A 168 -1.23 5.38 -11.68
C GLU A 168 -2.58 5.55 -12.40
N LEU A 169 -2.71 6.60 -13.21
CA LEU A 169 -3.88 6.91 -14.04
C LEU A 169 -3.85 6.24 -15.42
N GLU A 170 -2.83 5.42 -15.71
CA GLU A 170 -2.67 4.69 -16.97
C GLU A 170 -2.63 5.60 -18.22
N HIS A 171 -2.17 6.84 -18.07
CA HIS A 171 -2.01 7.80 -19.16
C HIS A 171 -0.70 7.54 -19.95
N GLU A 172 -0.69 6.47 -20.76
CA GLU A 172 0.48 6.00 -21.54
C GLU A 172 1.20 7.12 -22.28
N HIS A 173 0.45 7.97 -22.99
CA HIS A 173 1.03 9.05 -23.78
C HIS A 173 1.76 10.10 -22.92
N ILE A 174 1.24 10.41 -21.73
CA ILE A 174 1.89 11.35 -20.78
C ILE A 174 3.13 10.70 -20.20
N VAL A 175 3.05 9.42 -19.83
CA VAL A 175 4.20 8.67 -19.31
C VAL A 175 5.35 8.68 -20.32
N GLU A 176 5.09 8.36 -21.59
CA GLU A 176 6.12 8.38 -22.63
C GLU A 176 6.78 9.76 -22.76
N LYS A 177 5.99 10.84 -22.73
CA LYS A 177 6.50 12.20 -22.84
C LYS A 177 7.30 12.64 -21.61
N LEU A 178 6.83 12.34 -20.40
CA LEU A 178 7.55 12.62 -19.16
C LEU A 178 8.88 11.85 -19.11
N VAL A 179 8.90 10.57 -19.48
CA VAL A 179 10.13 9.76 -19.55
C VAL A 179 11.14 10.33 -20.55
N GLN A 180 10.68 10.92 -21.67
CA GLN A 180 11.57 11.60 -22.62
C GLN A 180 12.23 12.83 -22.01
N LEU A 181 11.48 13.63 -21.24
CA LEU A 181 11.96 14.87 -20.61
C LEU A 181 12.83 14.62 -19.36
N MET A 182 12.61 13.51 -18.65
CA MET A 182 13.28 13.18 -17.40
C MET A 182 14.71 12.65 -17.61
N SER A 183 15.61 12.95 -16.68
CA SER A 183 16.92 12.32 -16.52
C SER A 183 16.80 10.90 -15.96
N GLU A 184 17.86 10.09 -16.00
CA GLU A 184 17.81 8.74 -15.41
C GLU A 184 17.50 8.80 -13.91
N GLU A 185 18.12 9.74 -13.19
CA GLU A 185 17.96 9.94 -11.74
C GLU A 185 16.53 10.39 -11.38
N ASP A 186 15.83 11.08 -12.29
CA ASP A 186 14.43 11.45 -12.10
C ASP A 186 13.51 10.23 -12.09
N LEU A 187 13.81 9.18 -12.86
CA LEU A 187 13.02 7.94 -12.86
C LEU A 187 13.18 7.13 -11.56
N GLU A 188 14.23 7.40 -10.78
CA GLU A 188 14.50 6.75 -9.50
C GLU A 188 13.69 7.36 -8.34
N LEU A 189 13.02 8.48 -8.57
CA LEU A 189 12.22 9.18 -7.57
C LEU A 189 11.05 8.31 -7.06
N THR A 190 10.94 8.18 -5.74
CA THR A 190 9.89 7.38 -5.09
C THR A 190 8.86 8.22 -4.35
N ASP A 191 7.66 7.66 -4.17
CA ASP A 191 6.66 8.17 -3.22
C ASP A 191 7.08 7.93 -1.75
N THR A 192 6.22 8.31 -0.78
CA THR A 192 6.47 8.08 0.65
C THR A 192 6.51 6.62 1.08
N GLY A 193 5.94 5.72 0.27
CA GLY A 193 6.03 4.26 0.44
C GLY A 193 7.27 3.64 -0.22
N GLY A 194 8.11 4.44 -0.88
CA GLY A 194 9.28 3.98 -1.64
C GLY A 194 8.93 3.41 -3.02
N TRP A 195 7.74 3.67 -3.55
CA TRP A 195 7.33 3.20 -4.88
C TRP A 195 7.85 4.14 -5.97
N THR A 196 8.55 3.60 -6.95
CA THR A 196 8.87 4.28 -8.21
C THR A 196 7.67 4.21 -9.16
N ALA A 197 7.68 5.03 -10.22
CA ALA A 197 6.69 4.88 -11.30
C ALA A 197 6.75 3.49 -11.95
N LEU A 198 7.95 2.90 -12.10
CA LEU A 198 8.10 1.54 -12.62
C LEU A 198 7.42 0.50 -11.72
N SER A 199 7.51 0.64 -10.39
CA SER A 199 6.82 -0.24 -9.46
C SER A 199 5.30 -0.20 -9.64
N VAL A 200 4.73 0.98 -9.89
CA VAL A 200 3.30 1.15 -10.17
C VAL A 200 2.92 0.52 -11.52
N ALA A 201 3.67 0.81 -12.58
CA ALA A 201 3.43 0.23 -13.92
C ALA A 201 3.49 -1.30 -13.89
N ALA A 202 4.48 -1.85 -13.17
CA ALA A 202 4.66 -3.28 -13.04
C ALA A 202 3.51 -3.95 -12.27
N ASN A 203 3.02 -3.30 -11.20
CA ASN A 203 1.88 -3.78 -10.43
C ASN A 203 0.57 -3.76 -11.24
N ARG A 204 0.37 -2.76 -12.09
CA ARG A 204 -0.80 -2.61 -12.97
C ARG A 204 -0.76 -3.47 -14.22
N GLY A 205 0.41 -3.97 -14.60
CA GLY A 205 0.57 -4.80 -15.80
C GLY A 205 0.68 -4.00 -17.10
N ASN A 206 0.94 -2.69 -17.03
CA ASN A 206 1.08 -1.87 -18.24
C ASN A 206 2.48 -2.06 -18.85
N LEU A 207 2.60 -3.04 -19.76
CA LEU A 207 3.87 -3.41 -20.39
C LEU A 207 4.51 -2.25 -21.16
N LYS A 208 3.73 -1.43 -21.87
CA LYS A 208 4.27 -0.31 -22.65
C LYS A 208 4.94 0.73 -21.76
N MET A 209 4.30 1.10 -20.65
CA MET A 209 4.88 2.01 -19.67
C MET A 209 6.16 1.43 -19.05
N VAL A 210 6.14 0.14 -18.69
CA VAL A 210 7.31 -0.59 -18.18
C VAL A 210 8.46 -0.52 -19.17
N GLU A 211 8.23 -0.88 -20.44
CA GLU A 211 9.25 -0.84 -21.48
C GLU A 211 9.81 0.56 -21.71
N SER A 212 8.94 1.58 -21.71
CA SER A 212 9.31 2.98 -21.85
C SER A 212 10.32 3.41 -20.78
N MET A 213 10.00 3.16 -19.51
CA MET A 213 10.87 3.52 -18.39
C MET A 213 12.17 2.70 -18.36
N VAL A 214 12.09 1.39 -18.56
CA VAL A 214 13.26 0.49 -18.50
C VAL A 214 14.25 0.76 -19.64
N ARG A 215 13.77 1.19 -20.81
CA ARG A 215 14.63 1.62 -21.92
C ARG A 215 15.48 2.84 -21.55
N LYS A 216 14.95 3.74 -20.71
CA LYS A 216 15.61 4.97 -20.29
C LYS A 216 16.57 4.75 -19.12
N ASN A 217 16.15 4.04 -18.07
CA ASN A 217 16.98 3.73 -16.92
C ASN A 217 16.78 2.26 -16.51
N LYS A 218 17.86 1.48 -16.39
CA LYS A 218 17.79 0.09 -15.93
C LYS A 218 17.97 -0.05 -14.42
N LYS A 219 18.52 0.94 -13.71
CA LYS A 219 18.74 0.90 -12.25
C LYS A 219 17.43 0.74 -11.47
N ILE A 220 16.35 1.34 -11.99
CA ILE A 220 15.00 1.25 -11.42
C ILE A 220 14.45 -0.18 -11.33
N LEU A 221 15.01 -1.15 -12.07
CA LEU A 221 14.64 -2.58 -11.97
C LEU A 221 14.91 -3.16 -10.57
N SER A 222 15.86 -2.57 -9.85
CA SER A 222 16.43 -3.13 -8.61
C SER A 222 16.12 -2.26 -7.39
N ILE A 223 15.33 -1.19 -7.55
CA ILE A 223 14.87 -0.32 -6.45
C ILE A 223 13.66 -0.99 -5.78
N PRO A 224 13.78 -1.45 -4.51
CA PRO A 224 12.67 -2.06 -3.80
C PRO A 224 11.74 -1.00 -3.18
N THR A 225 10.45 -1.31 -3.07
CA THR A 225 9.50 -0.49 -2.30
C THR A 225 9.90 -0.45 -0.83
N GLY A 226 9.77 0.69 -0.16
CA GLY A 226 10.22 0.86 1.22
C GLY A 226 9.51 -0.03 2.24
N ASN A 227 8.19 -0.19 2.14
CA ASN A 227 7.40 -0.90 3.17
C ASN A 227 7.44 -2.43 3.08
N ARG A 228 7.52 -2.98 1.86
CA ARG A 228 7.49 -4.44 1.62
C ARG A 228 8.79 -5.01 1.09
N ASN A 229 9.77 -4.15 0.81
CA ASN A 229 11.01 -4.51 0.16
C ASN A 229 10.79 -5.30 -1.16
N MET A 230 9.81 -4.89 -1.98
CA MET A 230 9.47 -5.57 -3.23
C MET A 230 10.05 -4.83 -4.44
N THR A 231 10.79 -5.53 -5.29
CA THR A 231 11.23 -4.99 -6.59
C THR A 231 10.06 -5.03 -7.60
N PRO A 232 10.12 -4.24 -8.70
CA PRO A 232 9.07 -4.20 -9.70
C PRO A 232 8.65 -5.58 -10.24
N ILE A 233 9.61 -6.49 -10.48
CA ILE A 233 9.31 -7.84 -10.97
C ILE A 233 8.52 -8.68 -9.96
N LEU A 234 8.75 -8.47 -8.65
CA LEU A 234 7.98 -9.13 -7.59
C LEU A 234 6.57 -8.59 -7.50
N LEU A 235 6.40 -7.27 -7.65
CA LEU A 235 5.08 -6.63 -7.69
C LEU A 235 4.26 -7.14 -8.88
N ALA A 236 4.85 -7.21 -10.07
CA ALA A 236 4.21 -7.80 -11.24
C ALA A 236 3.85 -9.27 -11.02
N SER A 237 4.74 -10.06 -10.41
CA SER A 237 4.49 -11.48 -10.13
C SER A 237 3.37 -11.71 -9.13
N LEU A 238 3.30 -10.89 -8.07
CA LEU A 238 2.25 -10.97 -7.05
C LEU A 238 0.89 -10.51 -7.57
N SER A 239 0.89 -9.62 -8.56
CA SER A 239 -0.30 -9.16 -9.27
C SER A 239 -0.61 -9.99 -10.53
N GLU A 240 0.10 -11.11 -10.73
CA GLU A 240 -0.11 -12.03 -11.85
C GLU A 240 0.02 -11.40 -13.25
N GLN A 241 0.80 -10.33 -13.34
CA GLN A 241 1.05 -9.58 -14.58
C GLN A 241 2.13 -10.26 -15.42
N TRP A 242 1.83 -11.46 -15.91
CA TRP A 242 2.84 -12.39 -16.43
C TRP A 242 3.59 -11.89 -17.67
N ASP A 243 2.96 -11.10 -18.55
CA ASP A 243 3.64 -10.49 -19.70
C ASP A 243 4.72 -9.50 -19.24
N VAL A 244 4.42 -8.70 -18.22
CA VAL A 244 5.38 -7.81 -17.56
C VAL A 244 6.46 -8.61 -16.84
N VAL A 245 6.12 -9.70 -16.15
CA VAL A 245 7.11 -10.59 -15.50
C VAL A 245 8.07 -11.17 -16.54
N HIS A 246 7.55 -11.63 -17.68
CA HIS A 246 8.36 -12.16 -18.78
C HIS A 246 9.35 -11.10 -19.29
N TYR A 247 8.89 -9.88 -19.54
CA TYR A 247 9.74 -8.78 -19.97
C TYR A 247 10.78 -8.42 -18.89
N LEU A 248 10.35 -8.14 -17.67
CA LEU A 248 11.23 -7.75 -16.56
C LEU A 248 12.30 -8.83 -16.29
N TYR A 249 11.92 -10.12 -16.29
CA TYR A 249 12.88 -11.21 -16.13
C TYR A 249 13.97 -11.20 -17.21
N SER A 250 13.64 -10.82 -18.45
CA SER A 250 14.60 -10.79 -19.56
C SER A 250 15.62 -9.65 -19.44
N VAL A 251 15.28 -8.58 -18.71
CA VAL A 251 16.11 -7.37 -18.58
C VAL A 251 16.70 -7.17 -17.18
N THR A 252 16.19 -7.86 -16.15
CA THR A 252 16.76 -7.86 -14.80
C THR A 252 18.07 -8.65 -14.77
N PRO A 253 19.19 -8.04 -14.33
CA PRO A 253 20.46 -8.74 -14.14
C PRO A 253 20.30 -9.91 -13.17
N LEU A 254 20.87 -11.07 -13.49
CA LEU A 254 20.82 -12.24 -12.59
C LEU A 254 21.44 -11.93 -11.23
N GLN A 255 22.46 -11.06 -11.21
CA GLN A 255 23.14 -10.61 -9.99
C GLN A 255 22.19 -9.95 -9.00
N ASP A 256 21.04 -9.42 -9.43
CA ASP A 256 20.03 -8.83 -8.54
C ASP A 256 19.04 -9.86 -7.97
N LEU A 257 19.11 -11.10 -8.47
CA LEU A 257 18.25 -12.22 -8.06
C LEU A 257 19.00 -13.30 -7.28
N VAL A 258 20.32 -13.18 -7.09
CA VAL A 258 21.08 -14.16 -6.29
C VAL A 258 20.77 -14.01 -4.79
N PRO A 259 20.89 -15.09 -3.99
CA PRO A 259 20.63 -15.06 -2.54
C PRO A 259 21.31 -13.91 -1.78
N GLU A 260 22.53 -13.55 -2.19
CA GLU A 260 23.35 -12.52 -1.55
C GLU A 260 22.78 -11.11 -1.68
N LYS A 261 21.90 -10.87 -2.68
CA LYS A 261 21.19 -9.60 -2.83
C LYS A 261 19.91 -9.52 -2.00
N GLY A 262 19.54 -10.60 -1.34
CA GLY A 262 18.39 -10.65 -0.46
C GLY A 262 17.29 -11.57 -1.00
N PRO A 263 16.04 -11.40 -0.51
CA PRO A 263 14.98 -12.38 -0.71
C PRO A 263 14.40 -12.43 -2.13
N TYR A 264 14.87 -11.61 -3.06
CA TYR A 264 14.18 -11.33 -4.32
C TYR A 264 14.07 -12.54 -5.24
N GLY A 265 15.17 -13.22 -5.56
CA GLY A 265 15.13 -14.37 -6.46
C GLY A 265 14.34 -15.54 -5.90
N SER A 266 14.43 -15.78 -4.58
CA SER A 266 13.68 -16.85 -3.92
C SER A 266 12.18 -16.56 -3.95
N THR A 267 11.77 -15.33 -3.62
CA THR A 267 10.36 -14.91 -3.72
C THR A 267 9.85 -14.97 -5.15
N LEU A 268 10.64 -14.52 -6.13
CA LEU A 268 10.28 -14.62 -7.54
C LEU A 268 10.08 -16.08 -7.95
N LEU A 269 11.02 -16.96 -7.60
CA LEU A 269 10.91 -18.39 -7.90
C LEU A 269 9.64 -19.00 -7.30
N ARG A 270 9.33 -18.67 -6.04
CA ARG A 270 8.10 -19.10 -5.38
C ARG A 270 6.85 -18.65 -6.14
N SER A 271 6.79 -17.37 -6.50
CA SER A 271 5.65 -16.81 -7.24
C SER A 271 5.50 -17.44 -8.63
N LEU A 272 6.60 -17.72 -9.32
CA LEU A 272 6.58 -18.43 -10.61
C LEU A 272 6.04 -19.85 -10.48
N ILE A 273 6.40 -20.57 -9.41
CA ILE A 273 5.88 -21.92 -9.14
C ILE A 273 4.37 -21.87 -8.88
N ILE A 274 3.91 -20.94 -8.03
CA ILE A 274 2.48 -20.78 -7.71
C ILE A 274 1.69 -20.39 -8.96
N GLY A 275 2.22 -19.46 -9.76
CA GLY A 275 1.63 -19.03 -11.03
C GLY A 275 1.80 -20.02 -12.18
N MET A 276 2.35 -21.22 -11.91
CA MET A 276 2.59 -22.29 -12.88
C MET A 276 3.45 -21.86 -14.08
N LYS A 277 4.33 -20.87 -13.88
CA LYS A 277 5.27 -20.34 -14.90
C LYS A 277 6.56 -21.16 -14.92
N PHE A 278 6.41 -22.47 -15.13
CA PHE A 278 7.50 -23.44 -15.03
C PHE A 278 8.67 -23.16 -15.99
N GLY A 279 8.40 -22.58 -17.17
CA GLY A 279 9.46 -22.22 -18.11
C GLY A 279 10.44 -21.19 -17.57
N ILE A 280 9.95 -20.10 -16.94
CA ILE A 280 10.82 -19.11 -16.29
C ILE A 280 11.42 -19.68 -15.02
N ALA A 281 10.62 -20.40 -14.21
CA ALA A 281 11.08 -21.01 -12.97
C ALA A 281 12.28 -21.95 -13.21
N LEU A 282 12.18 -22.82 -14.22
CA LEU A 282 13.25 -23.73 -14.59
C LEU A 282 14.51 -22.98 -15.04
N LYS A 283 14.37 -21.95 -15.87
CA LYS A 283 15.50 -21.10 -16.28
C LYS A 283 16.17 -20.43 -15.09
N LEU A 284 15.40 -19.94 -14.12
CA LEU A 284 15.94 -19.31 -12.91
C LEU A 284 16.66 -20.34 -12.02
N ILE A 285 16.11 -21.54 -11.83
CA ILE A 285 16.75 -22.62 -11.08
C ILE A 285 18.06 -23.04 -11.75
N GLN A 286 18.07 -23.22 -13.07
CA GLN A 286 19.28 -23.60 -13.81
C GLN A 286 20.41 -22.58 -13.67
N ARG A 287 20.07 -21.28 -13.59
CA ARG A 287 21.04 -20.20 -13.45
C ARG A 287 21.45 -19.93 -12.00
N CYS A 288 20.57 -20.22 -11.04
CA CYS A 288 20.84 -20.02 -9.61
C CYS A 288 20.18 -21.13 -8.76
N PRO A 289 20.78 -22.34 -8.72
CA PRO A 289 20.19 -23.50 -8.04
C PRO A 289 19.97 -23.30 -6.54
N GLN A 290 20.81 -22.47 -5.90
CA GLN A 290 20.73 -22.17 -4.48
C GLN A 290 19.41 -21.51 -4.06
N LEU A 291 18.71 -20.85 -4.99
CA LEU A 291 17.42 -20.23 -4.70
C LEU A 291 16.39 -21.21 -4.19
N VAL A 292 16.43 -22.47 -4.65
CA VAL A 292 15.52 -23.54 -4.21
C VAL A 292 15.57 -23.74 -2.69
N PHE A 293 16.74 -23.53 -2.08
CA PHE A 293 17.01 -23.72 -0.66
C PHE A 293 17.18 -22.40 0.10
N THR A 294 16.93 -21.25 -0.55
CA THR A 294 17.05 -19.94 0.08
C THR A 294 15.69 -19.46 0.54
N LYS A 295 15.59 -18.93 1.76
CA LYS A 295 14.37 -18.28 2.25
C LYS A 295 14.14 -16.96 1.51
N GLY A 296 12.93 -16.78 0.98
CA GLY A 296 12.48 -15.51 0.44
C GLY A 296 11.86 -14.63 1.51
N HIS A 297 11.01 -13.69 1.08
CA HIS A 297 10.14 -12.94 1.99
C HIS A 297 9.29 -13.88 2.85
N TYR A 298 9.02 -13.44 4.09
CA TYR A 298 8.27 -14.20 5.10
C TYR A 298 8.87 -15.57 5.43
N GLU A 299 10.19 -15.72 5.29
CA GLU A 299 10.92 -16.96 5.56
C GLU A 299 10.45 -18.19 4.76
N SER A 300 9.78 -17.97 3.62
CA SER A 300 9.22 -19.03 2.81
C SER A 300 10.24 -19.58 1.80
N PHE A 301 10.31 -20.91 1.66
CA PHE A 301 11.09 -21.55 0.60
C PHE A 301 10.29 -21.62 -0.70
N PRO A 302 10.91 -21.50 -1.88
CA PRO A 302 10.20 -21.60 -3.15
C PRO A 302 9.44 -22.91 -3.33
N MET A 303 10.00 -24.01 -2.81
CA MET A 303 9.39 -25.33 -2.89
C MET A 303 8.03 -25.44 -2.20
N THR A 304 7.75 -24.57 -1.21
CA THR A 304 6.42 -24.50 -0.57
C THR A 304 5.33 -24.02 -1.53
N GLY A 305 5.70 -23.43 -2.66
CA GLY A 305 4.76 -23.01 -3.70
C GLY A 305 4.21 -24.17 -4.53
N PHE A 306 4.85 -25.34 -4.52
CA PHE A 306 4.31 -26.51 -5.23
C PHE A 306 3.07 -27.03 -4.51
N MET A 307 2.01 -27.27 -5.26
CA MET A 307 0.88 -28.05 -4.75
C MET A 307 1.34 -29.48 -4.47
N PRO A 308 0.85 -30.15 -3.40
CA PRO A 308 1.15 -31.57 -3.17
C PRO A 308 0.84 -32.45 -4.39
N SER A 309 -0.19 -32.09 -5.16
CA SER A 309 -0.55 -32.74 -6.43
C SER A 309 0.48 -32.60 -7.55
N ALA A 310 1.49 -31.74 -7.42
CA ALA A 310 2.57 -31.69 -8.41
C ALA A 310 3.53 -32.89 -8.27
N PHE A 311 3.50 -33.60 -7.13
CA PHE A 311 4.39 -34.71 -6.85
C PHE A 311 3.66 -36.07 -6.90
N PRO A 312 4.32 -37.15 -7.38
CA PRO A 312 3.78 -38.50 -7.32
C PRO A 312 3.36 -38.94 -5.92
N SER A 313 4.03 -38.43 -4.88
CA SER A 313 3.71 -38.69 -3.47
C SER A 313 2.41 -38.03 -3.00
N GLY A 314 1.98 -36.95 -3.65
CA GLY A 314 0.76 -36.21 -3.27
C GLY A 314 -0.47 -36.51 -4.14
N ILE A 315 -0.35 -37.35 -5.17
CA ILE A 315 -1.49 -37.85 -5.95
C ILE A 315 -1.65 -39.36 -5.78
N ARG A 316 -2.86 -39.81 -5.46
CA ARG A 316 -3.24 -41.23 -5.54
C ARG A 316 -3.49 -41.64 -6.99
N LEU A 317 -2.42 -41.80 -7.77
CA LEU A 317 -2.48 -42.26 -9.16
C LEU A 317 -2.56 -43.79 -9.24
N LYS A 318 -3.44 -44.29 -10.13
CA LYS A 318 -3.47 -45.71 -10.52
C LYS A 318 -2.16 -46.08 -11.22
N PHE A 319 -1.77 -47.36 -11.20
CA PHE A 319 -0.49 -47.85 -11.72
C PHE A 319 -0.09 -47.27 -13.10
N TRP A 320 -1.03 -47.26 -14.06
CA TRP A 320 -0.80 -46.76 -15.41
C TRP A 320 -0.66 -45.22 -15.50
N GLN A 321 -1.30 -44.47 -14.60
CA GLN A 321 -1.24 -43.00 -14.59
C GLN A 321 0.12 -42.48 -14.06
N ARG A 322 0.89 -43.32 -13.34
CA ARG A 322 2.23 -42.96 -12.85
C ARG A 322 3.26 -42.85 -13.97
N TRP A 323 2.97 -43.40 -15.15
CA TRP A 323 3.88 -43.37 -16.30
C TRP A 323 4.10 -41.95 -16.83
N ILE A 324 3.22 -40.99 -16.51
CA ILE A 324 3.35 -39.56 -16.86
C ILE A 324 4.58 -38.91 -16.21
N TYR A 325 5.13 -39.51 -15.13
CA TYR A 325 6.32 -39.01 -14.42
C TYR A 325 7.63 -39.71 -14.82
N ASN A 326 7.59 -40.67 -15.75
CA ASN A 326 8.75 -41.46 -16.17
C ASN A 326 9.28 -41.04 -17.57
N CYS A 327 9.15 -39.76 -17.93
CA CYS A 327 9.65 -39.23 -19.20
C CYS A 327 11.11 -38.79 -19.12
#